data_AF-E1QPP5-F1
#
_entry.id   AF-E1QPP5-F1
#
_cell.length_a   1.000
_cell.length_b   1.000
_cell.length_c   1.000
_cell.angle_alpha   90.00
_cell.angle_beta   90.00
_cell.angle_gamma   90.00
#
_symmetry.space_group_name_H-M   'P 1'
#
loop_
_entity.id
_entity.type
_entity.pdbx_description
1 polymer ?
#
loop_
_entity_poly.entity_id
_entity_poly.type
_entity_poly.pdbx_seq_one_letter_code
_entity_poly.pdbx_strand_id
1 'polypeptide(L)' 'MGDCEFKAVFSLEGVDRELIVKSFKTLEKEMRFGRGFVSVDVSDNGVVITVCAKDLTSLRSLVSGVMKSLYLIFKVEELR' A
#
# COMPACT_ATOMS: atom_id res chain seq x y z
N MET A 1 -15.65 8.98 -2.59
CA MET A 1 -14.42 8.32 -3.07
C MET A 1 -14.37 8.52 -4.57
N GLY A 2 -13.28 9.09 -5.10
CA GLY A 2 -13.20 9.36 -6.55
C GLY A 2 -13.17 8.06 -7.34
N ASP A 3 -13.79 8.04 -8.52
CA ASP A 3 -13.80 6.87 -9.40
C ASP A 3 -12.38 6.34 -9.62
N CYS A 4 -12.19 5.07 -9.28
CA CYS A 4 -10.97 4.31 -9.53
C CYS A 4 -11.10 3.64 -10.88
N GLU A 5 -10.42 4.16 -11.89
CA GLU A 5 -10.40 3.53 -13.22
C GLU A 5 -9.42 2.34 -13.24
N PHE A 6 -8.29 2.48 -12.54
CA PHE A 6 -7.26 1.45 -12.42
C PHE A 6 -7.02 1.09 -10.96
N LYS A 7 -6.83 -0.21 -10.69
CA LYS A 7 -6.63 -0.75 -9.35
C LYS A 7 -5.51 -1.79 -9.32
N ALA A 8 -4.72 -1.78 -8.26
CA ALA A 8 -3.82 -2.87 -7.88
C ALA A 8 -4.07 -3.26 -6.42
N VAL A 9 -3.93 -4.54 -6.09
CA VAL A 9 -4.18 -5.07 -4.75
C VAL A 9 -3.00 -5.95 -4.35
N PHE A 10 -2.46 -5.69 -3.15
CA PHE A 10 -1.41 -6.50 -2.54
C PHE A 10 -2.00 -7.20 -1.32
N SER A 11 -1.99 -8.52 -1.33
CA SER A 11 -2.37 -9.34 -0.18
C SER A 11 -1.10 -9.86 0.49
N LEU A 12 -0.89 -9.49 1.74
CA LEU A 12 0.29 -9.86 2.52
C LEU A 12 -0.13 -10.80 3.64
N GLU A 13 0.32 -12.05 3.57
CA GLU A 13 0.05 -13.10 4.54
C GLU A 13 1.35 -13.45 5.29
N GLY A 14 1.22 -13.91 6.54
CA GLY A 14 2.38 -14.31 7.36
C GLY A 14 3.30 -13.16 7.78
N VAL A 15 2.84 -11.91 7.70
CA VAL A 15 3.58 -10.70 8.08
C VAL A 15 3.13 -10.19 9.45
N ASP A 16 3.96 -9.37 10.11
CA ASP A 16 3.54 -8.58 11.27
C ASP A 16 2.48 -7.55 10.84
N ARG A 17 1.21 -7.89 11.07
CA ARG A 17 0.05 -7.06 10.69
C ARG A 17 0.10 -5.68 11.32
N GLU A 18 0.54 -5.57 12.58
CA GLU A 18 0.56 -4.29 13.28
C GLU A 18 1.61 -3.36 12.67
N LEU A 19 2.80 -3.90 12.37
CA LEU A 19 3.87 -3.17 11.70
C LEU A 19 3.43 -2.65 10.33
N ILE A 20 2.83 -3.51 9.49
CA ILE A 20 2.39 -3.11 8.15
C ILE A 20 1.29 -2.05 8.22
N VAL A 21 0.25 -2.26 9.04
CA VAL A 21 -0.87 -1.30 9.14
C VAL A 21 -0.39 0.05 9.67
N LYS A 22 0.44 0.10 10.70
CA LYS A 22 0.96 1.37 11.24
C LYS A 22 1.83 2.11 10.22
N SER A 23 2.69 1.38 9.52
CA SER A 23 3.52 1.94 8.45
C SER A 23 2.66 2.53 7.33
N PHE A 24 1.71 1.74 6.80
CA PHE A 24 0.91 2.16 5.67
C PHE A 24 -0.14 3.21 6.01
N LYS A 25 -0.72 3.23 7.21
CA LYS A 25 -1.60 4.34 7.64
C LYS A 25 -0.89 5.69 7.65
N THR A 26 0.43 5.70 7.90
CA THR A 26 1.23 6.91 7.79
C THR A 26 1.42 7.30 6.32
N LEU A 27 1.79 6.32 5.48
CA LEU A 27 2.02 6.50 4.05
C LEU A 27 0.75 6.84 3.26
N GLU A 28 -0.45 6.42 3.70
CA GLU A 28 -1.73 6.74 3.05
C GLU A 28 -1.91 8.25 2.84
N LYS A 29 -1.45 9.06 3.80
CA LYS A 29 -1.53 10.53 3.73
C LYS A 29 -0.58 11.09 2.66
N GLU A 30 0.60 10.49 2.52
CA GLU A 30 1.63 10.89 1.55
C GLU A 30 1.30 10.41 0.14
N MET A 31 0.68 9.24 0.03
CA MET A 31 0.34 8.56 -1.22
C MET A 31 -1.07 8.88 -1.70
N ARG A 32 -1.65 10.01 -1.28
CA ARG A 32 -2.98 10.48 -1.70
C ARG A 32 -2.87 11.79 -2.47
N PHE A 33 -3.39 11.81 -3.68
CA PHE A 33 -3.48 13.00 -4.53
C PHE A 33 -4.70 12.91 -5.46
N GLY A 34 -5.02 13.99 -6.18
CA GLY A 34 -6.28 14.11 -6.95
C GLY A 34 -6.53 13.03 -8.01
N ARG A 35 -5.49 12.27 -8.40
CA ARG A 35 -5.55 11.20 -9.41
C ARG A 35 -5.29 9.79 -8.86
N GLY A 36 -5.09 9.63 -7.56
CA GLY A 36 -4.88 8.31 -6.98
C GLY A 36 -4.65 8.32 -5.48
N PHE A 37 -4.83 7.15 -4.87
CA PHE A 37 -4.61 6.95 -3.44
C PHE A 37 -4.21 5.51 -3.14
N VAL A 38 -3.63 5.32 -1.96
CA VAL A 38 -3.43 4.01 -1.34
C VAL A 38 -4.35 3.91 -0.12
N SER A 39 -4.89 2.72 0.13
CA SER A 39 -5.55 2.36 1.38
C SER A 39 -4.99 1.05 1.92
N VAL A 40 -5.02 0.88 3.24
CA VAL A 40 -4.64 -0.34 3.94
C VAL A 40 -5.77 -0.83 4.84
N ASP A 41 -6.12 -2.10 4.67
CA ASP A 41 -7.18 -2.77 5.42
C ASP A 41 -6.65 -4.08 6.02
N VAL A 42 -7.21 -4.50 7.15
CA VAL A 42 -6.87 -5.77 7.80
C VAL A 42 -7.77 -6.87 7.25
N SER A 43 -7.20 -8.03 6.94
CA SER A 43 -7.95 -9.26 6.66
C SER A 43 -7.69 -10.31 7.73
N ASP A 44 -8.51 -11.37 7.75
CA ASP A 44 -8.42 -12.44 8.76
C ASP A 44 -7.00 -13.05 8.83
N ASN A 45 -6.35 -13.18 7.67
CA ASN A 45 -5.04 -13.82 7.53
C ASN A 45 -3.88 -12.86 7.25
N GLY A 46 -4.10 -11.53 7.28
CA GLY A 46 -3.06 -10.61 6.86
C GLY A 46 -3.47 -9.16 6.71
N VAL A 47 -2.86 -8.50 5.72
CA VAL A 47 -3.10 -7.10 5.37
C VAL A 47 -3.36 -6.99 3.87
N VAL A 48 -4.34 -6.17 3.50
CA VAL A 48 -4.66 -5.84 2.11
C VAL A 48 -4.33 -4.38 1.85
N ILE A 49 -3.42 -4.13 0.92
CA ILE A 49 -3.10 -2.78 0.45
C ILE A 49 -3.75 -2.60 -0.91
N THR A 50 -4.65 -1.62 -1.00
CA THR A 50 -5.33 -1.27 -2.25
C THR A 50 -4.73 0.01 -2.81
N VAL A 51 -4.34 -0.03 -4.09
CA VAL A 51 -3.92 1.13 -4.87
C VAL A 51 -5.01 1.46 -5.86
N CYS A 52 -5.41 2.72 -5.91
CA CYS A 52 -6.38 3.25 -6.85
C CYS A 52 -5.80 4.41 -7.64
N ALA A 53 -6.07 4.46 -8.94
CA ALA A 53 -5.64 5.55 -9.82
C ALA A 53 -6.62 5.82 -10.96
N LYS A 54 -6.58 7.04 -11.50
CA LYS A 54 -7.33 7.45 -12.71
C LYS A 54 -6.59 7.19 -14.01
N ASP A 55 -5.29 6.92 -13.97
CA ASP A 55 -4.48 6.64 -15.15
C ASP A 55 -3.35 5.65 -14.83
N LEU A 56 -2.84 4.96 -15.86
CA LEU A 56 -1.78 3.95 -15.73
C LEU A 56 -0.47 4.52 -15.17
N THR A 57 -0.17 5.79 -15.45
CA THR A 57 1.04 6.46 -14.96
C THR A 57 0.98 6.65 -13.44
N SER A 58 -0.16 7.09 -12.93
CA SER A 58 -0.44 7.26 -11.51
C SER A 58 -0.48 5.92 -10.79
N LEU A 59 -1.09 4.89 -11.40
CA LEU A 59 -1.06 3.52 -10.87
C LEU A 59 0.38 3.03 -10.70
N ARG A 60 1.19 3.13 -11.76
CA ARG A 60 2.60 2.72 -11.74
C ARG A 60 3.39 3.44 -10.64
N SER A 61 3.19 4.74 -10.50
CA SER A 61 3.87 5.54 -9.48
C SER A 61 3.51 5.09 -8.07
N LEU A 62 2.23 4.88 -7.80
CA LEU A 62 1.74 4.42 -6.49
C LEU A 62 2.21 2.99 -6.19
N VAL A 63 2.10 2.07 -7.15
CA VAL A 63 2.62 0.70 -7.03
C VAL A 63 4.12 0.71 -6.72
N SER A 64 4.91 1.56 -7.39
CA SER A 64 6.34 1.68 -7.10
C SER A 64 6.59 2.19 -5.67
N GLY A 65 5.78 3.13 -5.19
CA GLY A 65 5.84 3.61 -3.81
C GLY A 65 5.56 2.49 -2.81
N VAL A 66 4.44 1.77 -2.97
CA VAL A 66 4.07 0.63 -2.12
C VAL A 66 5.17 -0.43 -2.07
N MET A 67 5.71 -0.83 -3.23
CA MET A 67 6.75 -1.86 -3.31
C MET A 67 8.04 -1.44 -2.61
N LYS A 68 8.47 -0.18 -2.77
CA LYS A 68 9.66 0.35 -2.07
C LYS A 68 9.45 0.38 -0.56
N SER A 69 8.29 0.83 -0.10
CA SER A 69 7.95 0.84 1.33
C SER A 69 7.95 -0.56 1.92
N LEU A 70 7.33 -1.54 1.23
CA LEU A 70 7.34 -2.94 1.67
C LEU A 70 8.77 -3.50 1.73
N TYR A 71 9.57 -3.26 0.69
CA TYR A 71 10.98 -3.68 0.69
C TYR A 71 11.73 -3.13 1.91
N LEU A 72 11.58 -1.84 2.21
CA LEU A 72 12.26 -1.23 3.36
C LEU A 72 11.78 -1.81 4.69
N ILE A 73 10.46 -2.01 4.86
CA ILE A 73 9.89 -2.59 6.08
C ILE A 73 10.44 -3.99 6.31
N PHE A 74 10.34 -4.88 5.31
CA PHE A 74 10.82 -6.25 5.42
C PHE A 74 12.33 -6.31 5.62
N LYS A 75 13.10 -5.45 4.93
CA LYS A 75 14.55 -5.40 5.11
C LYS A 75 14.95 -4.98 6.53
N VAL A 76 14.20 -4.07 7.15
CA VAL A 76 14.43 -3.66 8.54
C VAL A 76 14.01 -4.78 9.51
N GLU A 77 12.91 -5.48 9.22
CA GLU A 77 12.45 -6.62 10.03
C GLU A 77 13.47 -7.76 10.05
N GLU A 78 14.10 -8.08 8.92
CA GLU A 78 15.18 -9.07 8.82
C GLU A 78 16.43 -8.74 9.66
N LEU A 79 16.60 -7.48 10.07
CA LEU A 79 17.75 -7.03 10.88
C LEU A 79 17.47 -7.05 12.39
N ARG A 80 16.24 -7.40 12.81
CA ARG A 80 15.85 -7.53 14.23
C ARG A 80 16.18 -8.91 14.76
#